data_AF-A0A7L4J8L4-F1
#
_entry.id   AF-A0A7L4J8L4-F1
#
_cell.length_a   1.000
_cell.length_b   1.000
_cell.length_c   1.000
_cell.angle_alpha   90.00
_cell.angle_beta   90.00
_cell.angle_gamma   90.00
#
_symmetry.space_group_name_H-M   'P 1'
#
loop_
_entity.id
_entity.type
_entity.pdbx_description
1 polymer ?
#
loop_
_entity_poly.entity_id
_entity_poly.type
_entity_poly.pdbx_seq_one_letter_code
_entity_poly.pdbx_strand_id
1 'polypeptide(L)'
;FLGAGGGNDIQWCFSQVKGAVDDDVAEADIISTVEFNHSGELLATGDKGGRVVIFQQEQENKTPSHSRGEYNVYSTFQSHEPEFDYLKSLEIEEKINKIRWLPQKNAAQFLLSTNDKTIKLWKISERDKRPEGYNLKEEDGRYRDPTTVTTLRVSSSQSLKANFSSPSPQLWEELPLHILNFIFPFHPNSCSTFVYSSSKGTIRLCDMRASALCDRHSKLFEEPEDPSNRSFFSEIISSISDVKFSHSGRYMMTRDYLSVKIWDLNMENRPVETYQVHEYLRSKLCSLYENDCIFDKFECCWNGSDRQVEFLIVMTGSYNNFFRMFDRNSKRDVTLE
;
A
#
# COMPACT_ATOMS: atom_id res chain seq x y z
N PHE A 1 21.76 -6.11 -20.58
CA PHE A 1 21.33 -6.03 -22.00
C PHE A 1 21.07 -4.57 -22.34
N LEU A 2 21.91 -3.97 -23.18
CA LEU A 2 21.76 -2.59 -23.64
C LEU A 2 20.98 -2.59 -24.96
N GLY A 3 19.68 -2.28 -24.88
CA GLY A 3 18.90 -1.86 -26.03
C GLY A 3 18.91 -0.34 -26.10
N ALA A 4 19.61 0.22 -27.08
CA ALA A 4 19.50 1.62 -27.43
C ALA A 4 18.12 1.88 -28.06
N GLY A 5 17.17 2.36 -27.25
CA GLY A 5 15.89 2.89 -27.70
C GLY A 5 15.98 4.41 -27.79
N GLY A 6 16.18 4.95 -28.99
CA GLY A 6 15.93 6.35 -29.25
C GLY A 6 14.42 6.61 -29.22
N GLY A 7 13.92 7.13 -28.11
CA GLY A 7 12.53 7.53 -27.92
C GLY A 7 12.30 8.00 -26.49
N ASN A 8 11.36 8.93 -26.27
CA ASN A 8 10.98 9.48 -24.96
C ASN A 8 10.35 8.45 -24.00
N ASP A 9 10.63 7.16 -24.14
CA ASP A 9 10.09 6.10 -23.31
C ASP A 9 10.95 5.92 -22.06
N ILE A 10 10.30 5.71 -20.91
CA ILE A 10 11.00 5.46 -19.64
C ILE A 10 11.79 4.16 -19.75
N GLN A 11 13.11 4.26 -19.66
CA GLN A 11 13.99 3.10 -19.60
C GLN A 11 14.06 2.57 -18.17
N TRP A 12 13.33 1.48 -17.91
CA TRP A 12 13.42 0.77 -16.63
C TRP A 12 14.73 0.00 -16.55
N CYS A 13 15.34 0.04 -15.37
CA CYS A 13 16.55 -0.70 -15.05
C CYS A 13 16.34 -1.41 -13.72
N PHE A 14 16.83 -2.63 -13.63
CA PHE A 14 16.90 -3.34 -12.37
C PHE A 14 17.82 -2.58 -11.41
N SER A 15 17.34 -2.31 -10.20
CA SER A 15 18.07 -1.56 -9.18
C SER A 15 18.37 -2.42 -7.95
N GLN A 16 17.35 -3.07 -7.39
CA GLN A 16 17.49 -3.85 -6.15
C GLN A 16 16.49 -5.00 -6.10
N VAL A 17 16.86 -6.04 -5.37
CA VAL A 17 15.99 -7.15 -4.95
C VAL A 17 16.18 -7.38 -3.46
N LYS A 18 15.09 -7.63 -2.73
CA LYS A 18 15.09 -7.96 -1.30
C LYS A 18 14.23 -9.21 -1.12
N GLY A 19 14.78 -10.26 -0.52
CA GLY A 19 14.07 -11.53 -0.33
C GLY A 19 15.01 -12.73 -0.25
N ALA A 20 14.42 -13.93 -0.23
CA ALA A 20 15.16 -15.17 -0.32
C ALA A 20 15.89 -15.27 -1.68
N VAL A 21 17.09 -15.85 -1.66
CA VAL A 21 17.88 -16.13 -2.88
C VAL A 21 17.41 -17.44 -3.54
N ASP A 22 16.77 -18.30 -2.76
CA ASP A 22 16.29 -19.62 -3.17
C ASP A 22 14.77 -19.59 -3.39
N ASP A 23 14.25 -20.59 -4.12
CA ASP A 23 12.82 -20.71 -4.47
C ASP A 23 11.92 -21.04 -3.25
N ASP A 24 12.51 -21.43 -2.11
CA ASP A 24 11.80 -21.77 -0.88
C ASP A 24 11.41 -20.49 -0.12
N VAL A 25 10.24 -19.94 -0.46
CA VAL A 25 9.67 -18.77 0.22
C VAL A 25 8.77 -19.23 1.37
N ALA A 26 9.12 -18.84 2.61
CA ALA A 26 8.24 -19.09 3.74
C ALA A 26 6.94 -18.30 3.59
N GLU A 27 5.79 -18.93 3.88
CA GLU A 27 4.49 -18.28 3.69
C GLU A 27 4.36 -16.96 4.44
N ALA A 28 4.95 -16.88 5.65
CA ALA A 28 4.99 -15.67 6.47
C ALA A 28 5.78 -14.51 5.83
N ASP A 29 6.75 -14.80 4.96
CA ASP A 29 7.58 -13.81 4.26
C ASP A 29 6.93 -13.29 2.96
N ILE A 30 5.78 -13.85 2.55
CA ILE A 30 5.05 -13.40 1.36
C ILE A 30 4.53 -11.97 1.60
N ILE A 31 5.03 -11.02 0.81
CA ILE A 31 4.58 -9.63 0.83
C ILE A 31 3.13 -9.55 0.36
N SER A 32 2.29 -8.91 1.18
CA SER A 32 0.86 -8.73 0.94
C SER A 32 0.48 -7.30 0.57
N THR A 33 1.30 -6.30 0.94
CA THR A 33 1.03 -4.89 0.61
C THR A 33 2.32 -4.07 0.56
N VAL A 34 2.36 -3.06 -0.30
CA VAL A 34 3.51 -2.17 -0.50
C VAL A 34 3.01 -0.74 -0.67
N GLU A 35 3.58 0.22 0.06
CA GLU A 35 3.14 1.62 0.00
C GLU A 35 4.30 2.59 0.32
N PHE A 36 4.54 3.55 -0.57
CA PHE A 36 5.44 4.68 -0.33
C PHE A 36 4.82 5.73 0.60
N ASN A 37 5.65 6.39 1.38
CA ASN A 37 5.23 7.60 2.08
C ASN A 37 5.06 8.77 1.10
N HIS A 38 4.49 9.88 1.57
CA HIS A 38 4.19 11.05 0.75
C HIS A 38 5.43 11.73 0.13
N SER A 39 6.62 11.62 0.76
CA SER A 39 7.87 12.18 0.22
C SER A 39 8.56 11.24 -0.78
N GLY A 40 8.22 9.95 -0.77
CA GLY A 40 8.92 8.90 -1.51
C GLY A 40 10.20 8.40 -0.84
N GLU A 41 10.62 9.01 0.27
CA GLU A 41 11.85 8.64 1.00
C GLU A 41 11.71 7.34 1.78
N LEU A 42 10.49 6.97 2.17
CA LEU A 42 10.20 5.74 2.90
C LEU A 42 9.28 4.84 2.09
N LEU A 43 9.59 3.55 2.10
CA LEU A 43 8.80 2.48 1.50
C LEU A 43 8.41 1.49 2.59
N ALA A 44 7.13 1.24 2.79
CA ALA A 44 6.66 0.21 3.73
C ALA A 44 6.17 -1.02 2.97
N THR A 45 6.49 -2.19 3.50
CA THR A 45 5.93 -3.48 3.07
C THR A 45 5.28 -4.17 4.26
N GLY A 46 4.13 -4.80 4.04
CA GLY A 46 3.50 -5.72 4.98
C GLY A 46 3.50 -7.13 4.41
N ASP A 47 3.57 -8.13 5.27
CA ASP A 47 3.59 -9.53 4.89
C ASP A 47 2.44 -10.35 5.50
N LYS A 48 2.35 -11.62 5.09
CA LYS A 48 1.41 -12.58 5.66
C LYS A 48 1.70 -12.92 7.11
N GLY A 49 2.96 -12.84 7.53
CA GLY A 49 3.39 -13.05 8.91
C GLY A 49 3.17 -11.86 9.85
N GLY A 50 2.40 -10.85 9.43
CA GLY A 50 1.99 -9.73 10.29
C GLY A 50 3.07 -8.71 10.61
N ARG A 51 4.22 -8.78 9.92
CA ARG A 51 5.32 -7.83 10.08
C ARG A 51 5.18 -6.67 9.11
N VAL A 52 5.70 -5.52 9.55
CA VAL A 52 5.88 -4.33 8.72
C VAL A 52 7.37 -4.03 8.63
N VAL A 53 7.88 -3.95 7.40
CA VAL A 53 9.26 -3.56 7.10
C VAL A 53 9.23 -2.20 6.41
N ILE A 54 9.94 -1.24 6.97
CA ILE A 54 10.11 0.10 6.41
C ILE A 54 11.53 0.20 5.87
N PHE A 55 11.65 0.61 4.62
CA PHE A 55 12.91 0.93 3.97
C PHE A 55 13.04 2.44 3.81
N GLN A 56 14.24 2.97 4.00
CA GLN A 56 14.57 4.37 3.78
C GLN A 56 15.56 4.50 2.61
N GLN A 57 15.28 5.47 1.75
CA GLN A 57 16.18 5.84 0.67
C GLN A 57 17.47 6.46 1.23
N GLU A 58 18.63 5.95 0.81
CA GLU A 58 19.92 6.53 1.18
C GLU A 58 20.10 7.92 0.56
N GLN A 59 20.54 8.89 1.37
CA GLN A 59 20.81 10.26 0.91
C GLN A 59 22.18 10.33 0.23
N GLU A 60 22.23 10.73 -1.05
CA GLU A 60 23.47 10.88 -1.82
C GLU A 60 24.45 11.84 -1.13
N ASN A 61 25.60 11.32 -0.70
CA ASN A 61 26.75 12.15 -0.34
C ASN A 61 27.48 12.62 -1.61
N LYS A 62 27.14 13.83 -2.09
CA LYS A 62 28.00 14.71 -2.93
C LYS A 62 28.66 14.12 -4.20
N THR A 63 27.99 13.31 -5.00
CA THR A 63 28.38 13.13 -6.43
C THR A 63 27.14 13.04 -7.33
N PRO A 64 27.00 13.92 -8.35
CA PRO A 64 25.84 13.90 -9.23
C PRO A 64 26.07 12.88 -10.36
N SER A 65 25.59 11.66 -10.20
CA SER A 65 25.53 10.71 -11.32
C SER A 65 24.38 9.73 -11.16
N HIS A 66 23.18 10.13 -11.61
CA HIS A 66 22.05 9.31 -12.09
C HIS A 66 21.57 8.09 -11.27
N SER A 67 22.12 7.80 -10.10
CA SER A 67 21.72 6.65 -9.27
C SER A 67 20.82 7.14 -8.16
N ARG A 68 19.49 6.96 -8.31
CA ARG A 68 18.58 7.10 -7.17
C ARG A 68 19.10 6.19 -6.04
N GLY A 69 19.26 6.75 -4.84
CA GLY A 69 19.79 6.01 -3.69
C GLY A 69 19.03 4.71 -3.43
N GLU A 70 19.74 3.69 -2.94
CA GLU A 70 19.15 2.39 -2.61
C GLU A 70 18.21 2.50 -1.39
N TYR A 71 17.22 1.60 -1.31
CA TYR A 71 16.33 1.53 -0.16
C TYR A 71 16.86 0.49 0.83
N ASN A 72 17.26 0.95 2.01
CA ASN A 72 17.82 0.13 3.07
C ASN A 72 16.83 -0.04 4.21
N VAL A 73 16.89 -1.19 4.89
CA VAL A 73 15.99 -1.49 6.02
C VAL A 73 16.18 -0.43 7.10
N TYR A 74 15.13 0.31 7.37
CA TYR A 74 15.09 1.39 8.36
C TYR A 74 14.46 0.90 9.67
N SER A 75 13.35 0.16 9.58
CA SER A 75 12.65 -0.39 10.74
C SER A 75 11.91 -1.66 10.38
N THR A 76 11.93 -2.65 11.27
CA THR A 76 11.08 -3.84 11.18
C THR A 76 10.35 -4.03 12.49
N PHE A 77 9.06 -4.32 12.45
CA PHE A 77 8.28 -4.62 13.66
C PHE A 77 7.12 -5.56 13.39
N GLN A 78 6.74 -6.33 14.41
CA GLN A 78 5.52 -7.13 14.40
C GLN A 78 4.31 -6.20 14.60
N SER A 79 3.43 -6.13 13.61
CA SER A 79 2.25 -5.28 13.68
C SER A 79 1.02 -6.04 14.19
N HIS A 80 0.77 -7.23 13.68
CA HIS A 80 -0.34 -8.08 14.08
C HIS A 80 0.19 -9.46 14.44
N GLU A 81 -0.48 -10.12 15.37
CA GLU A 81 -0.21 -11.50 15.77
C GLU A 81 -1.50 -12.30 15.54
N PRO A 82 -1.42 -13.64 15.37
CA PRO A 82 -2.60 -14.45 15.18
C PRO A 82 -3.50 -14.38 16.40
N GLU A 83 -4.78 -14.13 16.16
CA GLU A 83 -5.80 -14.04 17.20
C GLU A 83 -6.90 -15.08 16.94
N PHE A 84 -7.64 -15.49 17.98
CA PHE A 84 -8.74 -16.45 17.83
C PHE A 84 -10.02 -15.92 18.49
N ASP A 85 -11.08 -15.77 17.70
CA ASP A 85 -12.41 -15.45 18.21
C ASP A 85 -13.13 -16.74 18.64
N TYR A 86 -13.06 -17.06 19.94
CA TYR A 86 -13.69 -18.25 20.51
C TYR A 86 -15.22 -18.27 20.41
N LEU A 87 -15.87 -17.10 20.28
CA LEU A 87 -17.33 -17.03 20.19
C LEU A 87 -17.81 -17.36 18.77
N LYS A 88 -17.04 -16.96 17.77
CA LYS A 88 -17.31 -17.26 16.36
C LYS A 88 -16.56 -18.50 15.85
N SER A 89 -15.69 -19.08 16.67
CA SER A 89 -14.76 -20.14 16.29
C SER A 89 -13.99 -19.78 15.01
N LEU A 90 -13.48 -18.54 14.96
CA LEU A 90 -12.84 -17.98 13.78
C LEU A 90 -11.41 -17.56 14.12
N GLU A 91 -10.45 -18.11 13.38
CA GLU A 91 -9.07 -17.65 13.40
C GLU A 91 -8.95 -16.30 12.67
N ILE A 92 -8.21 -15.39 13.28
CA ILE A 92 -7.93 -14.06 12.75
C ILE A 92 -6.46 -14.08 12.35
N GLU A 93 -6.22 -14.08 11.04
CA GLU A 93 -4.87 -14.06 10.49
C GLU A 93 -4.11 -12.79 10.89
N GLU A 94 -2.81 -12.92 11.14
CA GLU A 94 -1.92 -11.77 11.33
C GLU A 94 -1.60 -11.02 10.04
N LYS A 95 -1.99 -11.56 8.87
CA LYS A 95 -1.70 -11.01 7.55
C LYS A 95 -2.04 -9.52 7.45
N ILE A 96 -1.07 -8.73 7.01
CA ILE A 96 -1.28 -7.30 6.76
C ILE A 96 -2.04 -7.13 5.46
N ASN A 97 -3.26 -6.60 5.52
CA ASN A 97 -4.09 -6.38 4.34
C ASN A 97 -3.72 -5.10 3.59
N LYS A 98 -3.50 -3.99 4.31
CA LYS A 98 -3.14 -2.68 3.75
C LYS A 98 -2.28 -1.88 4.72
N ILE A 99 -1.39 -1.08 4.14
CA ILE A 99 -0.64 -0.02 4.83
C ILE A 99 -0.99 1.32 4.19
N ARG A 100 -1.19 2.35 5.01
CA ARG A 100 -1.38 3.73 4.54
C ARG A 100 -0.60 4.70 5.41
N TRP A 101 0.27 5.49 4.79
CA TRP A 101 0.98 6.57 5.49
C TRP A 101 0.03 7.74 5.78
N LEU A 102 0.21 8.39 6.92
CA LEU A 102 -0.44 9.65 7.22
C LEU A 102 0.45 10.82 6.81
N PRO A 103 -0.12 12.00 6.45
CA PRO A 103 0.66 13.20 6.20
C PRO A 103 1.51 13.57 7.41
N GLN A 104 2.81 13.79 7.19
CA GLN A 104 3.77 14.09 8.24
C GLN A 104 3.44 15.44 8.90
N LYS A 105 3.24 15.43 10.22
CA LYS A 105 2.95 16.66 11.02
C LYS A 105 4.12 17.15 11.84
N ASN A 106 5.07 16.27 12.17
CA ASN A 106 6.24 16.57 12.99
C ASN A 106 7.41 15.68 12.55
N ALA A 107 8.49 15.63 13.32
CA ALA A 107 9.65 14.78 13.01
C ALA A 107 9.32 13.27 13.02
N ALA A 108 8.20 12.85 13.63
CA ALA A 108 7.76 11.47 13.60
C ALA A 108 6.89 11.20 12.38
N GLN A 109 7.03 9.98 11.86
CA GLN A 109 6.19 9.44 10.81
C GLN A 109 5.05 8.63 11.41
N PHE A 110 3.93 8.59 10.72
CA PHE A 110 2.76 7.83 11.15
C PHE A 110 2.24 6.98 10.00
N LEU A 111 1.93 5.72 10.28
CA LEU A 111 1.29 4.80 9.34
C LEU A 111 0.16 4.04 10.00
N LEU A 112 -0.84 3.70 9.20
CA LEU A 112 -1.91 2.77 9.54
C LEU A 112 -1.60 1.42 8.92
N SER A 113 -1.80 0.36 9.69
CA SER A 113 -1.74 -1.03 9.22
C SER A 113 -3.04 -1.73 9.61
N THR A 114 -3.55 -2.60 8.75
CA THR A 114 -4.83 -3.30 9.00
C THR A 114 -4.70 -4.80 8.75
N ASN A 115 -5.38 -5.62 9.56
CA ASN A 115 -5.71 -7.01 9.22
C ASN A 115 -7.24 -7.14 8.98
N ASP A 116 -7.81 -8.33 9.15
CA ASP A 116 -9.24 -8.59 8.94
C ASP A 116 -10.16 -7.99 10.03
N LYS A 117 -9.60 -7.59 11.18
CA LYS A 117 -10.38 -7.21 12.37
C LYS A 117 -9.96 -5.92 13.02
N THR A 118 -8.70 -5.52 12.90
CA THR A 118 -8.15 -4.39 13.63
C THR A 118 -7.39 -3.45 12.71
N ILE A 119 -7.42 -2.17 13.07
CA ILE A 119 -6.61 -1.12 12.47
C ILE A 119 -5.70 -0.60 13.57
N LYS A 120 -4.39 -0.61 13.33
CA LYS A 120 -3.38 -0.11 14.25
C LYS A 120 -2.73 1.14 13.68
N LEU A 121 -2.66 2.20 14.48
CA LEU A 121 -1.90 3.41 14.20
C LEU A 121 -0.50 3.29 14.82
N TRP A 122 0.51 3.34 13.98
CA TRP A 122 1.91 3.28 14.37
C TRP A 122 2.56 4.65 14.26
N LYS A 123 3.29 5.04 15.31
CA LYS A 123 4.24 6.16 15.26
C LYS A 123 5.65 5.63 15.14
N ILE A 124 6.35 6.08 14.10
CA ILE A 124 7.76 5.81 13.88
C ILE A 124 8.53 7.09 14.19
N SER A 125 9.36 7.05 15.23
CA SER A 125 10.21 8.17 15.62
C SER A 125 11.63 7.69 15.88
N GLU A 126 12.59 8.43 15.37
CA GLU A 126 13.99 8.31 15.79
C GLU A 126 14.10 8.73 17.25
N ARG A 127 14.80 7.92 18.05
CA ARG A 127 15.14 8.25 19.42
C ARG A 127 16.65 8.32 19.48
N ASP A 128 17.19 9.53 19.56
CA ASP A 128 18.65 9.76 19.63
C ASP A 128 19.15 9.89 21.06
N LYS A 129 18.26 9.83 22.05
CA LYS A 129 18.59 10.06 23.46
C LYS A 129 17.93 9.01 24.33
N ARG A 130 18.71 8.48 25.28
CA ARG A 130 18.19 7.62 26.35
C ARG A 130 18.36 8.31 27.71
N PRO A 131 17.37 8.20 28.62
CA PRO A 131 17.53 8.66 29.98
C PRO A 131 18.48 7.72 30.75
N GLU A 132 19.59 8.26 31.23
CA GLU A 132 20.51 7.57 32.14
C GLU A 132 20.72 8.39 33.42
N GLY A 133 21.36 7.79 34.43
CA GLY A 133 21.66 8.48 35.69
C GLY A 133 20.62 8.30 36.79
N TYR A 134 19.76 7.28 36.69
CA TYR A 134 18.95 6.85 37.83
C TYR A 134 19.86 6.42 38.99
N ASN A 135 19.48 6.82 40.19
CA ASN A 135 20.04 6.47 41.50
C ASN A 135 19.90 4.98 41.87
N LEU A 136 19.49 4.13 40.93
CA LEU A 136 19.35 2.69 41.08
C LEU A 136 20.64 1.91 40.80
N LYS A 137 21.66 2.55 40.19
CA LYS A 137 22.95 1.94 39.90
C LYS A 137 24.10 2.77 40.47
N GLU A 138 25.11 2.10 41.00
CA GLU A 138 26.40 2.69 41.35
C GLU A 138 27.22 3.00 40.08
N GLU A 139 28.29 3.80 40.21
CA GLU A 139 29.16 4.18 39.08
C GLU A 139 29.85 2.97 38.42
N ASP A 140 29.91 1.85 39.13
CA ASP A 140 30.42 0.56 38.65
C ASP A 140 29.34 -0.31 37.96
N GLY A 141 28.11 0.18 37.85
CA GLY A 141 26.98 -0.50 37.21
C GLY A 141 26.19 -1.46 38.10
N ARG A 142 26.56 -1.64 39.37
CA ARG A 142 25.84 -2.51 40.31
C ARG A 142 24.53 -1.89 40.75
N TYR A 143 23.47 -2.70 40.87
CA TYR A 143 22.19 -2.24 41.40
C TYR A 143 22.30 -1.92 42.88
N ARG A 144 21.81 -0.74 43.29
CA ARG A 144 21.68 -0.36 44.69
C ARG A 144 20.50 -1.09 45.33
N ASP A 145 20.63 -1.41 46.61
CA ASP A 145 19.53 -1.93 47.40
C ASP A 145 18.38 -0.90 47.44
N PRO A 146 17.14 -1.26 47.04
CA PRO A 146 15.99 -0.35 47.05
C PRO A 146 15.77 0.38 48.38
N THR A 147 16.14 -0.23 49.50
CA THR A 147 15.97 0.36 50.85
C THR A 147 16.97 1.48 51.16
N THR A 148 18.06 1.58 50.40
CA THR A 148 19.10 2.61 50.56
C THR A 148 18.85 3.88 49.75
N VAL A 149 17.84 3.85 48.88
CA VAL A 149 17.49 4.95 48.00
C VAL A 149 16.62 5.97 48.75
N THR A 150 17.25 6.95 49.38
CA THR A 150 16.57 7.98 50.20
C THR A 150 16.28 9.28 49.46
N THR A 151 16.84 9.46 48.26
CA THR A 151 16.68 10.67 47.42
C THR A 151 16.52 10.30 45.95
N LEU A 152 15.66 11.00 45.22
CA LEU A 152 15.46 10.82 43.77
C LEU A 152 16.46 11.66 42.98
N ARG A 153 17.12 11.07 41.98
CA ARG A 153 17.91 11.81 40.98
C ARG A 153 17.11 11.93 39.69
N VAL A 154 17.10 13.13 39.11
CA VAL A 154 16.51 13.38 37.80
C VAL A 154 17.47 12.82 36.74
N SER A 155 16.95 12.04 35.79
CA SER A 155 17.75 11.44 34.73
C SER A 155 18.32 12.51 33.80
N SER A 156 19.57 12.33 33.38
CA SER A 156 20.21 13.13 32.34
C SER A 156 20.00 12.45 30.98
N SER A 157 19.66 13.23 29.95
CA SER A 157 19.56 12.71 28.58
C SER A 157 20.96 12.54 27.99
N GLN A 158 21.37 11.31 27.69
CA GLN A 158 22.61 11.05 26.98
C GLN A 158 22.31 10.71 25.51
N SER A 159 23.06 11.31 24.58
CA SER A 159 22.97 10.97 23.16
C SER A 159 23.43 9.53 22.95
N LEU A 160 22.61 8.75 22.23
CA LEU A 160 22.99 7.42 21.77
C LEU A 160 24.16 7.57 20.80
N LYS A 161 25.17 6.69 20.90
CA LYS A 161 26.24 6.61 19.90
C LYS A 161 25.58 6.34 18.55
N ALA A 162 26.03 7.03 17.50
CA ALA A 162 25.45 7.12 16.15
C ALA A 162 25.14 5.80 15.41
N ASN A 163 25.45 4.64 16.02
CA ASN A 163 25.21 3.31 15.45
C ASN A 163 24.00 2.59 16.08
N PHE A 164 23.24 3.23 16.99
CA PHE A 164 22.15 2.58 17.75
C PHE A 164 20.83 3.36 17.82
N SER A 165 20.67 4.47 17.10
CA SER A 165 19.38 5.17 16.98
C SER A 165 18.48 4.43 15.99
N SER A 166 18.07 3.19 16.32
CA SER A 166 17.03 2.51 15.54
C SER A 166 15.68 3.21 15.81
N PRO A 167 14.90 3.57 14.77
CA PRO A 167 13.55 4.09 14.97
C PRO A 167 12.74 3.12 15.81
N SER A 168 12.05 3.63 16.83
CA SER A 168 11.22 2.81 17.72
C SER A 168 9.75 2.93 17.30
N PRO A 169 9.16 1.92 16.65
CA PRO A 169 7.73 1.92 16.37
C PRO A 169 6.96 1.81 17.69
N GLN A 170 5.94 2.65 17.84
CA GLN A 170 5.04 2.63 18.99
C GLN A 170 3.61 2.53 18.49
N LEU A 171 2.87 1.54 18.99
CA LEU A 171 1.43 1.50 18.84
C LEU A 171 0.84 2.71 19.56
N TRP A 172 0.08 3.51 18.83
CA TRP A 172 -0.58 4.70 19.35
C TRP A 172 -2.03 4.43 19.67
N GLU A 173 -2.76 3.82 18.73
CA GLU A 173 -4.18 3.51 18.87
C GLU A 173 -4.50 2.21 18.14
N GLU A 174 -5.48 1.48 18.67
CA GLU A 174 -6.06 0.29 18.06
C GLU A 174 -7.57 0.46 17.98
N LEU A 175 -8.13 0.28 16.78
CA LEU A 175 -9.55 0.46 16.51
C LEU A 175 -10.16 -0.83 15.93
N PRO A 176 -11.31 -1.29 16.45
CA PRO A 176 -12.00 -2.44 15.89
C PRO A 176 -12.60 -2.10 14.52
N LEU A 177 -12.33 -2.95 13.54
CA LEU A 177 -12.81 -2.84 12.17
C LEU A 177 -14.24 -3.41 12.11
N HIS A 178 -15.24 -2.60 12.48
CA HIS A 178 -16.64 -3.06 12.47
C HIS A 178 -17.24 -3.13 11.07
N ILE A 179 -16.71 -2.39 10.11
CA ILE A 179 -17.21 -2.29 8.75
C ILE A 179 -15.99 -1.97 7.87
N LEU A 180 -16.04 -2.34 6.59
CA LEU A 180 -15.14 -1.96 5.49
C LEU A 180 -14.14 -3.05 5.02
N ASN A 181 -14.67 -4.19 4.59
CA ASN A 181 -13.99 -5.10 3.64
C ASN A 181 -13.95 -4.55 2.19
N PHE A 182 -14.23 -3.26 2.00
CA PHE A 182 -14.27 -2.61 0.69
C PHE A 182 -13.23 -1.51 0.59
N ILE A 183 -12.80 -1.24 -0.64
CA ILE A 183 -11.78 -0.24 -0.96
C ILE A 183 -12.49 1.13 -0.96
N PHE A 184 -12.21 1.97 0.04
CA PHE A 184 -12.76 3.32 0.17
C PHE A 184 -11.69 4.40 0.00
N PRO A 185 -11.19 4.64 -1.22
CA PRO A 185 -10.30 5.76 -1.43
C PRO A 185 -11.12 7.05 -1.28
N PHE A 186 -10.62 7.96 -0.46
CA PHE A 186 -11.14 9.32 -0.40
C PHE A 186 -10.61 10.13 -1.57
N HIS A 187 -11.41 11.10 -2.01
CA HIS A 187 -10.99 12.04 -3.04
C HIS A 187 -9.82 12.88 -2.51
N PRO A 188 -8.72 13.05 -3.27
CA PRO A 188 -7.48 13.65 -2.77
C PRO A 188 -7.65 15.08 -2.24
N ASN A 189 -8.60 15.82 -2.82
CA ASN A 189 -8.86 17.22 -2.48
C ASN A 189 -10.18 17.44 -1.71
N SER A 190 -11.02 16.42 -1.55
CA SER A 190 -12.36 16.56 -0.95
C SER A 190 -12.56 15.53 0.15
N CYS A 191 -12.51 15.99 1.40
CA CYS A 191 -12.64 15.14 2.57
C CYS A 191 -14.02 14.50 2.74
N SER A 192 -15.05 14.99 2.06
CA SER A 192 -16.40 14.42 2.13
C SER A 192 -16.70 13.43 1.01
N THR A 193 -15.82 13.32 0.01
CA THR A 193 -16.08 12.51 -1.17
C THR A 193 -15.25 11.24 -1.11
N PHE A 194 -15.90 10.10 -1.28
CA PHE A 194 -15.24 8.80 -1.38
C PHE A 194 -15.94 7.94 -2.41
N VAL A 195 -15.25 6.91 -2.89
CA VAL A 195 -15.85 5.90 -3.77
C VAL A 195 -15.76 4.53 -3.14
N TYR A 196 -16.61 3.61 -3.57
CA TYR A 196 -16.44 2.20 -3.33
C TYR A 196 -16.92 1.41 -4.54
N SER A 197 -16.27 0.29 -4.81
CA SER A 197 -16.65 -0.65 -5.85
C SER A 197 -17.44 -1.83 -5.29
N SER A 198 -18.11 -2.54 -6.19
CA SER A 198 -18.79 -3.79 -5.92
C SER A 198 -18.20 -4.93 -6.74
N SER A 199 -18.47 -6.17 -6.33
CA SER A 199 -18.14 -7.38 -7.10
C SER A 199 -18.93 -7.51 -8.41
N LYS A 200 -19.85 -6.58 -8.71
CA LYS A 200 -20.67 -6.57 -9.93
C LYS A 200 -20.20 -5.52 -10.96
N GLY A 201 -18.99 -4.99 -10.81
CA GLY A 201 -18.45 -3.99 -11.73
C GLY A 201 -19.03 -2.59 -11.60
N THR A 202 -19.83 -2.30 -10.57
CA THR A 202 -20.36 -0.95 -10.33
C THR A 202 -19.49 -0.16 -9.34
N ILE A 203 -19.32 1.14 -9.60
CA ILE A 203 -18.60 2.07 -8.72
C ILE A 203 -19.56 3.13 -8.24
N ARG A 204 -19.57 3.37 -6.93
CA ARG A 204 -20.45 4.34 -6.29
C ARG A 204 -19.62 5.44 -5.67
N LEU A 205 -19.90 6.67 -6.07
CA LEU A 205 -19.32 7.87 -5.46
C LEU A 205 -20.31 8.44 -4.46
N CYS A 206 -19.86 8.63 -3.22
CA CYS A 206 -20.66 9.15 -2.13
C CYS A 206 -20.14 10.52 -1.67
N ASP A 207 -21.05 11.37 -1.22
CA ASP A 207 -20.74 12.63 -0.52
C ASP A 207 -21.30 12.56 0.90
N MET A 208 -20.41 12.54 1.89
CA MET A 208 -20.75 12.50 3.31
C MET A 208 -21.54 13.72 3.78
N ARG A 209 -21.53 14.83 3.02
CA ARG A 209 -22.35 16.01 3.33
C ARG A 209 -23.83 15.79 3.02
N ALA A 210 -24.16 14.88 2.10
CA ALA A 210 -25.52 14.66 1.64
C ALA A 210 -26.36 13.82 2.62
N SER A 211 -25.74 12.87 3.32
CA SER A 211 -26.38 12.01 4.31
C SER A 211 -25.36 11.54 5.35
N ALA A 212 -25.73 11.63 6.63
CA ALA A 212 -24.88 11.16 7.74
C ALA A 212 -24.59 9.65 7.67
N LEU A 213 -25.51 8.87 7.09
CA LEU A 213 -25.35 7.41 6.92
C LEU A 213 -24.66 7.04 5.62
N CYS A 214 -24.48 7.99 4.68
CA CYS A 214 -23.93 7.75 3.35
C CYS A 214 -24.62 6.59 2.60
N ASP A 215 -25.90 6.36 2.87
CA ASP A 215 -26.74 5.27 2.36
C ASP A 215 -27.16 5.47 0.89
N ARG A 216 -27.01 6.70 0.40
CA ARG A 216 -27.22 7.06 -1.01
C ARG A 216 -25.90 7.44 -1.66
N HIS A 217 -25.69 6.91 -2.86
CA HIS A 217 -24.60 7.35 -3.71
C HIS A 217 -25.00 8.63 -4.45
N SER A 218 -24.04 9.54 -4.61
CA SER A 218 -24.21 10.75 -5.43
C SER A 218 -24.12 10.43 -6.91
N LYS A 219 -23.21 9.54 -7.31
CA LYS A 219 -23.04 9.09 -8.70
C LYS A 219 -22.81 7.58 -8.74
N LEU A 220 -23.34 6.94 -9.79
CA LEU A 220 -23.14 5.53 -10.10
C LEU A 220 -22.44 5.44 -11.44
N PHE A 221 -21.25 4.84 -11.45
CA PHE A 221 -20.50 4.58 -12.68
C PHE A 221 -20.68 3.12 -13.05
N GLU A 222 -21.23 2.90 -14.23
CA GLU A 222 -21.49 1.58 -14.79
C GLU A 222 -21.36 1.65 -16.30
N GLU A 223 -20.81 0.60 -16.89
CA GLU A 223 -20.72 0.45 -18.33
C GLU A 223 -21.88 -0.45 -18.78
N PRO A 224 -22.74 -0.01 -19.71
CA PRO A 224 -23.80 -0.85 -20.23
C PRO A 224 -23.22 -2.09 -20.92
N GLU A 225 -23.48 -3.28 -20.37
CA GLU A 225 -23.13 -4.53 -21.04
C GLU A 225 -24.17 -4.88 -22.12
N ASP A 226 -23.68 -5.18 -23.32
CA ASP A 226 -24.52 -5.77 -24.36
C ASP A 226 -24.94 -7.19 -23.94
N PRO A 227 -26.26 -7.49 -23.85
CA PRO A 227 -26.74 -8.82 -23.48
C PRO A 227 -26.18 -9.95 -24.35
N SER A 228 -25.80 -9.67 -25.59
CA SER A 228 -25.21 -10.66 -26.50
C SER A 228 -23.78 -11.06 -26.14
N ASN A 229 -23.04 -10.20 -25.42
CA ASN A 229 -21.68 -10.46 -24.96
C ASN A 229 -21.64 -11.03 -23.53
N ARG A 230 -22.80 -11.19 -22.89
CA ARG A 230 -22.91 -11.68 -21.52
C ARG A 230 -22.70 -13.20 -21.48
N SER A 231 -21.65 -13.60 -20.78
CA SER A 231 -21.33 -14.99 -20.48
C SER A 231 -21.50 -15.27 -18.99
N PHE A 232 -21.46 -16.54 -18.59
CA PHE A 232 -21.38 -16.93 -17.17
C PHE A 232 -20.22 -16.22 -16.45
N PHE A 233 -19.07 -16.11 -17.12
CA PHE A 233 -17.88 -15.50 -16.53
C PHE A 233 -17.93 -13.96 -16.47
N SER A 234 -18.86 -13.30 -17.18
CA SER A 234 -18.93 -11.83 -17.24
C SER A 234 -19.10 -11.18 -15.86
N GLU A 235 -19.92 -11.77 -14.98
CA GLU A 235 -20.10 -11.25 -13.61
C GLU A 235 -18.86 -11.49 -12.73
N ILE A 236 -18.11 -12.56 -13.00
CA ILE A 236 -16.89 -12.88 -12.23
C ILE A 236 -15.77 -11.92 -12.62
N ILE A 237 -15.51 -11.77 -13.92
CA ILE A 237 -14.40 -10.93 -14.42
C ILE A 237 -14.68 -9.42 -14.34
N SER A 238 -15.95 -9.01 -14.19
CA SER A 238 -16.32 -7.61 -13.96
C SER A 238 -16.16 -7.18 -12.49
N SER A 239 -15.87 -8.11 -11.58
CA SER A 239 -15.55 -7.77 -10.19
C SER A 239 -14.33 -6.86 -10.13
N ILE A 240 -14.50 -5.68 -9.53
CA ILE A 240 -13.43 -4.68 -9.41
C ILE A 240 -12.55 -5.03 -8.21
N SER A 241 -11.26 -5.28 -8.48
CA SER A 241 -10.27 -5.62 -7.46
C SER A 241 -9.63 -4.41 -6.81
N ASP A 242 -9.54 -3.26 -7.50
CA ASP A 242 -8.93 -2.05 -6.97
C ASP A 242 -9.49 -0.77 -7.60
N VAL A 243 -9.50 0.32 -6.82
CA VAL A 243 -9.96 1.65 -7.22
C VAL A 243 -9.00 2.72 -6.69
N LYS A 244 -8.55 3.63 -7.55
CA LYS A 244 -7.64 4.72 -7.17
C LYS A 244 -8.01 6.03 -7.86
N PHE A 245 -8.16 7.10 -7.10
CA PHE A 245 -8.22 8.45 -7.67
C PHE A 245 -6.87 8.83 -8.29
N SER A 246 -6.93 9.56 -9.40
CA SER A 246 -5.79 10.32 -9.91
C SER A 246 -5.40 11.44 -8.95
N HIS A 247 -4.15 11.90 -8.97
CA HIS A 247 -3.67 12.93 -8.05
C HIS A 247 -4.39 14.28 -8.23
N SER A 248 -4.82 14.58 -9.45
CA SER A 248 -5.66 15.75 -9.78
C SER A 248 -7.06 15.66 -9.17
N GLY A 249 -7.52 14.45 -8.84
CA GLY A 249 -8.89 14.17 -8.42
C GLY A 249 -9.90 14.23 -9.55
N ARG A 250 -9.51 14.49 -10.80
CA ARG A 250 -10.45 14.55 -11.94
C ARG A 250 -10.85 13.16 -12.43
N TYR A 251 -9.90 12.24 -12.42
CA TYR A 251 -10.09 10.87 -12.90
C TYR A 251 -10.05 9.87 -11.75
N MET A 252 -10.65 8.71 -11.98
CA MET A 252 -10.46 7.52 -11.17
C MET A 252 -10.07 6.34 -12.07
N MET A 253 -9.27 5.44 -11.53
CA MET A 253 -8.86 4.20 -12.16
C MET A 253 -9.51 3.02 -11.44
N THR A 254 -9.93 2.03 -12.21
CA THR A 254 -10.43 0.77 -11.69
C THR A 254 -9.73 -0.40 -12.36
N ARG A 255 -9.38 -1.42 -11.58
CA ARG A 255 -8.87 -2.70 -12.08
C ARG A 255 -9.97 -3.75 -11.94
N ASP A 256 -10.35 -4.37 -13.05
CA ASP A 256 -11.08 -5.64 -13.06
C ASP A 256 -10.13 -6.78 -13.46
N TYR A 257 -10.64 -7.99 -13.66
CA TYR A 257 -9.74 -9.13 -13.89
C TYR A 257 -8.87 -8.91 -15.14
N LEU A 258 -9.49 -8.61 -16.29
CA LEU A 258 -8.81 -8.54 -17.58
C LEU A 258 -8.28 -7.15 -17.94
N SER A 259 -8.81 -6.09 -17.34
CA SER A 259 -8.62 -4.73 -17.82
C SER A 259 -8.40 -3.70 -16.70
N VAL A 260 -7.73 -2.61 -17.08
CA VAL A 260 -7.70 -1.36 -16.31
C VAL A 260 -8.52 -0.32 -17.05
N LYS A 261 -9.44 0.33 -16.35
CA LYS A 261 -10.34 1.35 -16.89
C LYS A 261 -10.13 2.68 -16.20
N ILE A 262 -10.09 3.76 -16.97
CA ILE A 262 -10.00 5.14 -16.49
C ILE A 262 -11.35 5.82 -16.69
N TRP A 263 -11.89 6.40 -15.64
CA TRP A 263 -13.16 7.11 -15.62
C TRP A 263 -12.92 8.59 -15.34
N ASP A 264 -13.65 9.47 -16.03
CA ASP A 264 -13.76 10.89 -15.66
C ASP A 264 -14.91 11.02 -14.68
N LEU A 265 -14.70 11.70 -13.55
CA LEU A 265 -15.75 11.86 -12.54
C LEU A 265 -16.97 12.66 -13.03
N ASN A 266 -16.86 13.32 -14.19
CA ASN A 266 -17.95 14.01 -14.86
C ASN A 266 -18.63 13.19 -15.97
N MET A 267 -18.22 11.92 -16.18
CA MET A 267 -18.80 11.03 -17.17
C MET A 267 -19.08 9.65 -16.55
N GLU A 268 -20.33 9.42 -16.14
CA GLU A 268 -20.73 8.22 -15.38
C GLU A 268 -20.96 6.97 -16.26
N ASN A 269 -21.37 7.18 -17.52
CA ASN A 269 -21.95 6.11 -18.35
C ASN A 269 -20.94 5.19 -19.05
N ARG A 270 -19.65 5.52 -19.02
CA ARG A 270 -18.58 4.71 -19.63
C ARG A 270 -17.19 5.20 -19.18
N PRO A 271 -16.18 4.31 -19.19
CA PRO A 271 -14.80 4.74 -19.04
C PRO A 271 -14.35 5.60 -20.23
N VAL A 272 -13.39 6.50 -19.98
CA VAL A 272 -12.72 7.31 -21.01
C VAL A 272 -11.64 6.50 -21.71
N GLU A 273 -10.98 5.59 -20.98
CA GLU A 273 -9.90 4.74 -21.51
C GLU A 273 -10.02 3.34 -20.91
N THR A 274 -9.79 2.32 -21.73
CA THR A 274 -9.79 0.91 -21.32
C THR A 274 -8.53 0.25 -21.86
N TYR A 275 -7.77 -0.38 -20.96
CA TYR A 275 -6.49 -1.03 -21.25
C TYR A 275 -6.60 -2.52 -20.95
N GLN A 276 -6.32 -3.36 -21.94
CA GLN A 276 -6.34 -4.81 -21.75
C GLN A 276 -5.02 -5.28 -21.13
N VAL A 277 -5.10 -5.88 -19.95
CA VAL A 277 -3.92 -6.31 -19.19
C VAL A 277 -3.41 -7.65 -19.70
N HIS A 278 -4.26 -8.66 -19.79
CA HIS A 278 -3.84 -10.00 -20.21
C HIS A 278 -4.94 -10.71 -20.99
N GLU A 279 -5.34 -10.12 -22.12
CA GLU A 279 -6.41 -10.65 -23.00
C GLU A 279 -6.14 -12.10 -23.45
N TYR A 280 -4.87 -12.53 -23.50
CA TYR A 280 -4.48 -13.90 -23.81
C TYR A 280 -5.03 -14.95 -22.81
N LEU A 281 -5.51 -14.53 -21.64
CA LEU A 281 -6.17 -15.38 -20.65
C LEU A 281 -7.66 -15.58 -20.91
N ARG A 282 -8.28 -14.79 -21.80
CA ARG A 282 -9.72 -14.84 -22.04
C ARG A 282 -10.21 -16.20 -22.54
N SER A 283 -9.42 -16.89 -23.36
CA SER A 283 -9.73 -18.25 -23.82
C SER A 283 -9.52 -19.32 -22.75
N LYS A 284 -8.88 -18.97 -21.63
CA LYS A 284 -8.52 -19.86 -20.51
C LYS A 284 -9.38 -19.65 -19.26
N LEU A 285 -10.42 -18.81 -19.31
CA LEU A 285 -11.26 -18.47 -18.14
C LEU A 285 -11.84 -19.70 -17.43
N CYS A 286 -12.21 -20.75 -18.16
CA CYS A 286 -12.69 -22.00 -17.56
C CYS A 286 -11.63 -22.66 -16.67
N SER A 287 -10.39 -22.77 -17.17
CA SER A 287 -9.28 -23.35 -16.41
C SER A 287 -8.82 -22.46 -15.25
N LEU A 288 -8.92 -21.13 -15.41
CA LEU A 288 -8.63 -20.18 -14.32
C LEU A 288 -9.69 -20.21 -13.23
N TYR A 289 -10.95 -20.53 -13.58
CA TYR A 289 -12.02 -20.74 -12.62
C TYR A 289 -11.85 -22.05 -11.84
N GLU A 290 -11.45 -23.13 -12.51
CA GLU A 290 -11.20 -24.43 -11.85
C GLU A 290 -10.05 -24.40 -10.83
N ASN A 291 -9.08 -23.50 -11.01
CA ASN A 291 -7.94 -23.33 -10.12
C ASN A 291 -8.04 -22.10 -9.21
N ASP A 292 -9.23 -21.49 -9.09
CA ASP A 292 -9.51 -20.27 -8.31
C ASP A 292 -8.71 -19.00 -8.68
N CYS A 293 -7.76 -19.06 -9.63
CA CYS A 293 -6.98 -17.91 -10.11
C CYS A 293 -7.87 -16.79 -10.65
N ILE A 294 -9.06 -17.08 -11.16
CA ILE A 294 -9.99 -16.05 -11.64
C ILE A 294 -10.44 -15.06 -10.54
N PHE A 295 -10.26 -15.43 -9.26
CA PHE A 295 -10.61 -14.61 -8.10
C PHE A 295 -9.43 -13.78 -7.57
N ASP A 296 -8.25 -13.88 -8.19
CA ASP A 296 -7.08 -13.09 -7.81
C ASP A 296 -7.35 -11.60 -7.95
N LYS A 297 -6.96 -10.85 -6.91
CA LYS A 297 -7.18 -9.40 -6.83
C LYS A 297 -5.90 -8.66 -7.15
N PHE A 298 -5.81 -8.16 -8.37
CA PHE A 298 -4.70 -7.30 -8.79
C PHE A 298 -4.91 -5.86 -8.37
N GLU A 299 -3.83 -5.19 -7.94
CA GLU A 299 -3.82 -3.76 -7.65
C GLU A 299 -3.37 -2.94 -8.85
N CYS A 300 -3.69 -1.65 -8.84
CA CYS A 300 -3.27 -0.69 -9.86
C CYS A 300 -2.79 0.61 -9.21
N CYS A 301 -1.84 1.29 -9.85
CA CYS A 301 -1.33 2.56 -9.37
C CYS A 301 -1.06 3.56 -10.49
N TRP A 302 -1.16 4.83 -10.13
CA TRP A 302 -0.77 5.98 -10.95
C TRP A 302 0.71 6.26 -10.71
N ASN A 303 1.43 6.68 -11.74
CA ASN A 303 2.74 7.32 -11.52
C ASN A 303 2.57 8.69 -10.81
N GLY A 304 3.65 9.18 -10.20
CA GLY A 304 3.63 10.33 -9.27
C GLY A 304 3.02 11.63 -9.83
N SER A 305 2.81 12.60 -8.93
CA SER A 305 2.05 13.84 -9.11
C SER A 305 1.69 14.24 -10.55
N ASP A 306 0.39 14.27 -10.87
CA ASP A 306 -0.25 14.74 -12.12
C ASP A 306 0.22 16.13 -12.65
N ARG A 307 1.13 16.83 -11.95
CA ARG A 307 1.71 18.12 -12.34
C ARG A 307 2.82 18.02 -13.39
N GLN A 308 3.50 16.88 -13.52
CA GLN A 308 4.34 16.61 -14.69
C GLN A 308 3.46 15.96 -15.75
N VAL A 309 2.76 16.82 -16.49
CA VAL A 309 1.79 16.49 -17.56
C VAL A 309 2.39 15.59 -18.66
N GLU A 310 3.72 15.45 -18.71
CA GLU A 310 4.40 14.73 -19.78
C GLU A 310 4.25 13.21 -19.72
N PHE A 311 4.01 12.61 -18.55
CA PHE A 311 3.85 11.15 -18.42
C PHE A 311 2.76 10.82 -17.41
N LEU A 312 1.56 10.45 -17.86
CA LEU A 312 0.50 9.87 -17.03
C LEU A 312 0.51 8.36 -17.28
N ILE A 313 1.21 7.63 -16.42
CA ILE A 313 1.44 6.20 -16.58
C ILE A 313 0.64 5.44 -15.53
N VAL A 314 0.00 4.39 -16.01
CA VAL A 314 -0.75 3.42 -15.21
C VAL A 314 0.08 2.14 -15.11
N MET A 315 0.21 1.59 -13.92
CA MET A 315 0.91 0.32 -13.69
C MET A 315 -0.01 -0.68 -12.98
N THR A 316 0.11 -1.96 -13.36
CA THR A 316 -0.66 -3.04 -12.73
C THR A 316 0.02 -4.41 -12.96
N GLY A 317 -0.23 -5.37 -12.06
CA GLY A 317 0.34 -6.72 -12.14
C GLY A 317 -0.42 -7.66 -13.10
N SER A 318 0.25 -8.76 -13.44
CA SER A 318 -0.26 -9.92 -14.15
C SER A 318 0.42 -11.19 -13.60
N TYR A 319 0.11 -12.35 -14.18
CA TYR A 319 0.75 -13.62 -13.84
C TYR A 319 2.18 -13.72 -14.39
N ASN A 320 2.93 -14.74 -13.96
CA ASN A 320 4.32 -15.02 -14.35
C ASN A 320 5.28 -13.89 -13.99
N ASN A 321 5.08 -13.24 -12.84
CA ASN A 321 5.83 -12.07 -12.39
C ASN A 321 5.78 -10.87 -13.34
N PHE A 322 4.94 -10.90 -14.37
CA PHE A 322 4.80 -9.78 -15.28
C PHE A 322 4.01 -8.64 -14.65
N PHE A 323 4.42 -7.42 -14.97
CA PHE A 323 3.62 -6.22 -14.76
C PHE A 323 3.50 -5.43 -16.07
N ARG A 324 2.41 -4.70 -16.18
CA ARG A 324 2.00 -3.98 -17.37
C ARG A 324 2.00 -2.50 -17.06
N MET A 325 2.51 -1.71 -18.01
CA MET A 325 2.53 -0.26 -17.93
C MET A 325 1.82 0.31 -19.15
N PHE A 326 0.95 1.30 -18.92
CA PHE A 326 0.19 1.98 -19.97
C PHE A 326 0.45 3.46 -19.88
N ASP A 327 0.99 4.05 -20.94
CA ASP A 327 1.14 5.49 -21.08
C ASP A 327 -0.13 6.08 -21.69
N ARG A 328 -0.79 6.96 -20.94
CA ARG A 328 -2.04 7.59 -21.37
C ARG A 328 -1.85 8.59 -22.51
N ASN A 329 -0.68 9.21 -22.61
CA ASN A 329 -0.37 10.22 -23.61
C ASN A 329 0.05 9.57 -24.93
N SER A 330 1.05 8.69 -24.89
CA SER A 330 1.57 8.04 -26.10
C SER A 330 0.71 6.87 -26.59
N LYS A 331 -0.23 6.39 -25.75
CA LYS A 331 -1.04 5.19 -25.97
C LYS A 331 -0.21 3.92 -26.20
N ARG A 332 1.05 3.94 -25.75
CA ARG A 332 1.93 2.77 -25.75
C ARG A 332 1.73 1.97 -24.47
N ASP A 333 1.89 0.66 -24.59
CA ASP A 333 1.94 -0.25 -23.47
C ASP A 333 3.21 -1.10 -23.49
N VAL A 334 3.70 -1.45 -22.31
CA VAL A 334 4.89 -2.28 -22.13
C VAL A 334 4.57 -3.37 -21.11
N THR A 335 5.03 -4.59 -21.39
CA THR A 335 5.07 -5.69 -20.43
C THR A 335 6.49 -5.84 -19.95
N LEU A 336 6.68 -5.86 -18.63
CA LEU A 336 7.96 -6.04 -17.97
C LEU A 336 7.87 -7.25 -17.03
N GLU A 337 9.02 -7.86 -16.76
CA GLU A 337 9.21 -8.99 -15.84
C GLU A 337 10.02 -8.54 -14.63
#